data_AF-A0A933ZNK3-F1
#
_entry.id   AF-A0A933ZNK3-F1
#
_cell.length_a   1.000
_cell.length_b   1.000
_cell.length_c   1.000
_cell.angle_alpha   90.00
_cell.angle_beta   90.00
_cell.angle_gamma   90.00
#
_symmetry.space_group_name_H-M   'P 1'
#
loop_
_entity.id
_entity.type
_entity.pdbx_description
1 polymer ?
#
loop_
_entity_poly.entity_id
_entity_poly.type
_entity_poly.pdbx_seq_one_letter_code
_entity_poly.pdbx_strand_id
1 'polypeptide(L)'
;QVAGEEAIREWSRRSILLSFEGPLLRPLVEASVKVFGLTPISWLQWIPRLWPSMCRNCGTLEVGETSPSRCTIHFAKAPPALVQSRPFLISLCGSCEGVIQLCKVKGRVEHELDPRTGVVLLRARWNEAAA
;
A
#
# COMPACT_ATOMS: atom_id res chain seq x y z
N GLN A 1 4.73 24.50 7.56
CA GLN A 1 4.26 24.38 6.16
C GLN A 1 4.00 22.90 5.92
N VAL A 2 2.74 22.49 5.81
CA VAL A 2 2.41 21.08 5.52
C VAL A 2 2.78 20.84 4.05
N ALA A 3 3.61 19.84 3.78
CA ALA A 3 3.95 19.46 2.41
C ALA A 3 2.66 19.16 1.63
N GLY A 4 2.56 19.62 0.37
CA GLY A 4 1.39 19.34 -0.47
C GLY A 4 1.15 17.83 -0.62
N GLU A 5 -0.06 17.42 -1.01
CA GLU A 5 -0.45 16.00 -1.06
C GLU A 5 0.51 15.13 -1.88
N GLU A 6 0.97 15.64 -3.02
CA GLU A 6 1.96 14.94 -3.85
C GLU A 6 3.33 14.83 -3.17
N ALA A 7 3.72 15.78 -2.33
CA ALA A 7 4.96 15.70 -1.56
C ALA A 7 4.87 14.66 -0.43
N ILE A 8 3.71 14.53 0.22
CA ILE A 8 3.45 13.45 1.18
C ILE A 8 3.50 12.10 0.47
N ARG A 9 2.80 11.98 -0.66
CA ARG A 9 2.78 10.75 -1.47
C ARG A 9 4.17 10.32 -1.89
N GLU A 10 4.96 11.25 -2.43
CA GLU A 10 6.34 11.02 -2.85
C GLU A 10 7.27 10.68 -1.68
N TRP A 11 7.11 11.34 -0.54
CA TRP A 11 7.85 11.00 0.67
C TRP A 11 7.53 9.57 1.14
N SER A 12 6.26 9.19 1.19
CA SER A 12 5.83 7.85 1.59
C SER A 12 6.31 6.77 0.62
N ARG A 13 6.25 7.04 -0.69
CA ARG A 13 6.78 6.16 -1.74
C ARG A 13 8.27 5.89 -1.54
N ARG A 14 9.06 6.91 -1.25
CA ARG A 14 10.49 6.74 -0.94
C ARG A 14 10.72 6.05 0.40
N SER A 15 9.95 6.42 1.42
CA SER A 15 10.10 5.87 2.77
C SER A 15 9.86 4.36 2.79
N ILE A 16 8.85 3.85 2.11
CA ILE A 16 8.58 2.40 2.11
C ILE A 16 9.66 1.63 1.35
N LEU A 17 10.20 2.19 0.27
CA LEU A 17 11.29 1.59 -0.49
C LEU A 17 12.57 1.49 0.36
N LEU A 18 12.90 2.56 1.10
CA LEU A 18 14.01 2.53 2.06
C LEU A 18 13.76 1.52 3.19
N SER A 19 12.53 1.41 3.68
CA SER A 19 12.17 0.43 4.70
C SER A 19 12.41 -1.01 4.23
N PHE A 20 12.19 -1.30 2.94
CA PHE A 20 12.47 -2.61 2.35
C PHE A 20 13.96 -2.97 2.27
N GLU A 21 14.85 -1.98 2.30
CA GLU A 21 16.30 -2.19 2.40
C GLU A 21 16.74 -2.39 3.86
N GLY A 22 15.89 -2.05 4.83
CA GLY A 22 16.16 -2.16 6.25
C GLY A 22 16.21 -3.61 6.76
N PRO A 23 16.91 -3.87 7.88
CA PRO A 23 17.20 -5.23 8.37
C PRO A 23 15.94 -6.03 8.74
N LEU A 24 14.83 -5.37 9.05
CA LEU A 24 13.57 -6.03 9.41
C LEU A 24 12.80 -6.55 8.18
N LEU A 25 12.68 -5.72 7.14
CA LEU A 25 11.86 -6.06 5.98
C LEU A 25 12.65 -6.69 4.85
N ARG A 26 13.95 -6.44 4.74
CA ARG A 26 14.79 -6.98 3.67
C ARG A 26 14.73 -8.52 3.56
N PRO A 27 14.84 -9.31 4.64
CA PRO A 27 14.74 -10.77 4.52
C PRO A 27 13.35 -11.23 4.02
N LEU A 28 12.30 -10.52 4.44
CA LEU A 28 10.93 -10.80 4.02
C LEU A 28 10.71 -10.48 2.54
N VAL A 29 11.30 -9.38 2.07
CA VAL A 29 11.31 -8.96 0.66
C VAL A 29 12.07 -9.98 -0.20
N GLU A 30 13.27 -10.39 0.22
CA GLU A 30 14.07 -11.38 -0.51
C GLU A 30 13.34 -12.74 -0.59
N ALA A 31 12.66 -13.15 0.48
CA ALA A 31 11.86 -14.36 0.51
C ALA A 31 10.62 -14.26 -0.41
N SER A 32 9.91 -13.13 -0.39
CA SER A 32 8.72 -12.95 -1.22
C SER A 32 9.04 -12.90 -2.71
N VAL A 33 10.14 -12.26 -3.12
CA VAL A 33 10.63 -12.31 -4.52
C VAL A 33 10.88 -13.75 -4.97
N LYS A 34 11.53 -14.56 -4.13
CA LYS A 34 11.87 -15.95 -4.46
C LYS A 34 10.63 -16.85 -4.59
N VAL A 35 9.60 -16.61 -3.78
CA VAL A 35 8.41 -17.48 -3.73
C VAL A 35 7.31 -17.03 -4.69
N PHE A 36 7.07 -15.73 -4.84
CA PHE A 36 5.90 -15.18 -5.54
C PHE A 36 6.24 -14.37 -6.79
N GLY A 37 7.53 -14.17 -7.08
CA GLY A 37 8.00 -13.31 -8.16
C GLY A 37 7.79 -11.81 -7.88
N LEU A 38 8.02 -10.99 -8.91
CA LEU A 38 7.93 -9.53 -8.86
C LEU A 38 6.72 -9.03 -9.64
N THR A 39 5.51 -9.35 -9.17
CA THR A 39 4.27 -8.78 -9.73
C THR A 39 3.58 -7.87 -8.70
N PRO A 40 2.96 -6.75 -9.13
CA PRO A 40 2.26 -5.86 -8.21
C PRO A 40 1.18 -6.56 -7.38
N ILE A 41 0.45 -7.52 -7.96
CA ILE A 41 -0.62 -8.26 -7.26
C ILE A 41 -0.05 -9.09 -6.11
N SER A 42 0.97 -9.91 -6.38
CA SER A 42 1.58 -10.76 -5.34
C SER A 42 2.06 -9.94 -4.14
N TRP A 43 2.63 -8.77 -4.42
CA TRP A 43 3.14 -7.87 -3.40
C TRP A 43 2.05 -7.15 -2.61
N LEU A 44 1.03 -6.62 -3.30
CA LEU A 44 -0.11 -5.97 -2.64
C LEU A 44 -0.92 -6.98 -1.81
N GLN A 45 -1.03 -8.23 -2.25
CA GLN A 45 -1.64 -9.33 -1.49
C GLN A 45 -0.90 -9.68 -0.19
N TRP A 46 0.37 -9.30 -0.11
CA TRP A 46 1.20 -9.56 1.06
C TRP A 46 1.08 -8.48 2.13
N ILE A 47 0.64 -7.26 1.76
CA ILE A 47 0.50 -6.12 2.68
C ILE A 47 -0.37 -6.46 3.91
N PRO A 48 -1.55 -7.10 3.78
CA PRO A 48 -2.34 -7.54 4.94
C PRO A 48 -1.57 -8.37 5.97
N ARG A 49 -0.58 -9.16 5.53
CA ARG A 49 0.22 -10.03 6.39
C ARG A 49 1.30 -9.26 7.13
N LEU A 50 1.89 -8.25 6.49
CA LEU A 50 2.92 -7.39 7.09
C LEU A 50 2.34 -6.32 8.02
N TRP A 51 1.09 -5.89 7.76
CA TRP A 51 0.45 -4.80 8.48
C TRP A 51 0.48 -4.96 10.01
N PRO A 52 0.12 -6.12 10.61
CA PRO A 52 0.15 -6.29 12.06
C PRO A 52 1.55 -6.24 12.67
N SER A 53 2.59 -6.57 11.88
CA SER A 53 3.98 -6.49 12.31
C SER A 53 4.50 -5.05 12.35
N MET A 54 3.97 -4.18 11.48
CA MET A 54 4.37 -2.77 11.37
C MET A 54 3.50 -1.85 12.23
N CYS A 55 2.20 -2.12 12.30
CA CYS A 55 1.20 -1.26 12.90
C CYS A 55 0.36 -2.05 13.92
N ARG A 56 0.44 -1.67 15.20
CA ARG A 56 -0.39 -2.27 16.27
C ARG A 56 -1.61 -1.42 16.53
N ASN A 57 -2.78 -2.05 16.63
CA ASN A 57 -4.07 -1.39 16.91
C ASN A 57 -4.48 -0.31 15.89
N CYS A 58 -3.98 -0.39 14.65
CA CYS A 58 -4.28 0.57 13.59
C CYS A 58 -5.36 0.08 12.62
N GLY A 59 -6.16 -0.92 12.98
CA GLY A 59 -7.12 -1.56 12.09
C GLY A 59 -6.51 -2.71 11.29
N THR A 60 -7.25 -3.19 10.29
CA THR A 60 -6.91 -4.35 9.46
C THR A 60 -6.95 -3.99 7.99
N LEU A 61 -5.99 -4.52 7.23
CA LEU A 61 -6.00 -4.47 5.77
C LEU A 61 -6.44 -5.81 5.22
N GLU A 62 -7.30 -5.81 4.22
CA GLU A 62 -7.75 -7.00 3.50
C GLU A 62 -7.69 -6.73 2.00
N VAL A 63 -7.31 -7.72 1.21
CA VAL A 63 -7.33 -7.59 -0.25
C VAL A 63 -8.72 -7.96 -0.76
N GLY A 64 -9.34 -7.05 -1.50
CA GLY A 64 -10.61 -7.25 -2.18
C GLY A 64 -10.40 -7.74 -3.62
N GLU A 65 -11.14 -7.13 -4.54
CA GLU A 65 -11.08 -7.47 -5.97
C GLU A 65 -9.67 -7.29 -6.55
N THR A 66 -9.23 -8.26 -7.35
CA THR A 66 -7.94 -8.24 -8.03
C THR A 66 -8.10 -8.56 -9.52
N SER A 67 -7.23 -7.96 -10.33
CA SER A 67 -7.11 -8.19 -11.77
C SER A 67 -5.66 -7.96 -12.17
N PRO A 68 -5.22 -8.36 -13.39
CA PRO A 68 -3.83 -8.18 -13.86
C PRO A 68 -3.25 -6.76 -13.68
N SER A 69 -4.10 -5.72 -13.74
CA SER A 69 -3.71 -4.31 -13.68
C SER A 69 -4.32 -3.52 -12.51
N ARG A 70 -5.09 -4.17 -11.62
CA ARG A 70 -5.80 -3.49 -10.53
C ARG A 70 -5.94 -4.35 -9.28
N CYS A 71 -5.96 -3.71 -8.12
CA CYS A 71 -6.23 -4.34 -6.83
C CYS A 71 -6.98 -3.36 -5.94
N THR A 72 -7.95 -3.85 -5.17
CA THR A 72 -8.59 -3.09 -4.10
C THR A 72 -8.08 -3.61 -2.74
N ILE A 73 -7.75 -2.70 -1.83
CA ILE A 73 -7.41 -3.03 -0.44
C ILE A 73 -8.44 -2.35 0.47
N HIS A 74 -9.06 -3.12 1.35
CA HIS A 74 -10.01 -2.63 2.34
C HIS A 74 -9.28 -2.36 3.64
N PHE A 75 -9.38 -1.13 4.13
CA PHE A 75 -8.86 -0.73 5.42
C PHE A 75 -10.02 -0.56 6.42
N ALA A 76 -10.20 -1.58 7.25
CA ALA A 76 -11.31 -1.72 8.16
C ALA A 76 -10.86 -1.62 9.63
N LYS A 77 -11.81 -1.36 10.53
CA LYS A 77 -11.57 -1.25 11.98
C LYS A 77 -10.48 -0.25 12.35
N ALA A 78 -10.22 0.72 11.47
CA ALA A 78 -9.24 1.76 11.68
C ALA A 78 -9.77 2.76 12.74
N PRO A 79 -8.93 3.22 13.69
CA PRO A 79 -9.31 4.29 14.60
C PRO A 79 -9.79 5.54 13.83
N PRO A 80 -10.82 6.26 14.32
CA PRO A 80 -11.34 7.45 13.63
C PRO A 80 -10.27 8.50 13.30
N ALA A 81 -9.27 8.66 14.18
CA ALA A 81 -8.15 9.57 13.96
C ALA A 81 -7.33 9.25 12.69
N LEU A 82 -7.24 7.97 12.29
CA LEU A 82 -6.56 7.57 11.05
C LEU A 82 -7.45 7.80 9.84
N VAL A 83 -8.74 7.43 9.93
CA VAL A 83 -9.71 7.58 8.83
C VAL A 83 -9.96 9.06 8.50
N GLN A 84 -9.96 9.93 9.50
CA GLN A 84 -10.16 11.37 9.34
C GLN A 84 -8.87 12.11 8.95
N SER A 85 -7.71 11.46 9.08
CA SER A 85 -6.42 12.05 8.73
C SER A 85 -6.15 11.88 7.24
N ARG A 86 -6.55 12.88 6.44
CA ARG A 86 -6.25 12.92 5.00
C ARG A 86 -4.75 12.74 4.69
N PRO A 87 -3.79 13.39 5.39
CA PRO A 87 -2.37 13.14 5.19
C PRO A 87 -1.97 11.67 5.40
N PHE A 88 -2.56 11.00 6.40
CA PHE A 88 -2.31 9.58 6.64
C PHE A 88 -2.82 8.72 5.49
N LEU A 89 -4.06 8.93 5.01
CA LEU A 89 -4.60 8.17 3.88
C LEU A 89 -3.79 8.38 2.59
N ILE A 90 -3.32 9.61 2.34
CA ILE A 90 -2.41 9.91 1.23
C ILE A 90 -1.08 9.16 1.39
N SER A 91 -0.51 9.15 2.61
CA SER A 91 0.73 8.44 2.89
C SER A 91 0.59 6.93 2.66
N LEU A 92 -0.57 6.36 2.99
CA LEU A 92 -0.88 4.95 2.74
C LEU A 92 -0.97 4.65 1.24
N CYS A 93 -1.62 5.51 0.46
CA CYS A 93 -1.62 5.42 -1.01
C CYS A 93 -0.20 5.46 -1.57
N GLY A 94 0.62 6.45 -1.17
CA GLY A 94 2.00 6.58 -1.64
C GLY A 94 2.89 5.39 -1.26
N SER A 95 2.64 4.79 -0.09
CA SER A 95 3.33 3.58 0.33
C SER A 95 2.97 2.39 -0.57
N CYS A 96 1.68 2.18 -0.86
CA CYS A 96 1.26 1.14 -1.81
C CYS A 96 1.82 1.38 -3.22
N GLU A 97 1.94 2.63 -3.67
CA GLU A 97 2.61 2.96 -4.94
C GLU A 97 4.10 2.61 -4.93
N GLY A 98 4.79 2.81 -3.82
CA GLY A 98 6.18 2.38 -3.66
C GLY A 98 6.34 0.87 -3.81
N VAL A 99 5.39 0.09 -3.27
CA VAL A 99 5.35 -1.37 -3.47
C VAL A 99 5.17 -1.72 -4.95
N ILE A 100 4.25 -1.07 -5.67
CA ILE A 100 4.04 -1.31 -7.11
C ILE A 100 5.31 -0.96 -7.90
N GLN A 101 5.98 0.13 -7.53
CA GLN A 101 7.21 0.56 -8.19
C GLN A 101 8.38 -0.41 -7.98
N LEU A 102 8.39 -1.15 -6.88
CA LEU A 102 9.36 -2.24 -6.65
C LEU A 102 9.31 -3.29 -7.78
N CYS A 103 8.13 -3.51 -8.37
CA CYS A 103 7.93 -4.35 -9.53
C CYS A 103 8.31 -3.67 -10.86
N LYS A 104 8.94 -2.49 -10.82
CA LYS A 104 9.33 -1.65 -11.97
C LYS A 104 8.15 -1.20 -12.85
N VAL A 105 6.96 -1.12 -12.27
CA VAL A 105 5.75 -0.67 -12.95
C VAL A 105 5.30 0.68 -12.37
N LYS A 106 4.76 1.55 -13.23
CA LYS A 106 4.08 2.77 -12.77
C LYS A 106 2.64 2.44 -12.38
N GLY A 107 2.26 2.80 -11.17
CA GLY A 107 0.90 2.68 -10.68
C GLY A 107 0.44 3.91 -9.90
N ARG A 108 -0.86 4.00 -9.69
CA ARG A 108 -1.53 5.02 -8.89
C ARG A 108 -2.45 4.32 -7.90
N VAL A 109 -2.49 4.83 -6.68
CA VAL A 109 -3.41 4.38 -5.64
C VAL A 109 -4.26 5.57 -5.20
N GLU A 110 -5.56 5.36 -5.17
CA GLU A 110 -6.54 6.33 -4.69
C GLU A 110 -7.27 5.76 -3.49
N HIS A 111 -7.70 6.62 -2.57
CA HIS A 111 -8.52 6.20 -1.44
C HIS A 111 -9.93 6.78 -1.55
N GLU A 112 -10.91 6.02 -1.07
CA GLU A 112 -12.29 6.47 -0.89
C GLU A 112 -12.80 5.93 0.44
N LEU A 113 -13.51 6.74 1.21
CA LEU A 113 -14.22 6.27 2.39
C LEU A 113 -15.61 5.80 1.95
N ASP A 114 -15.94 4.53 2.18
CA ASP A 114 -17.30 4.04 1.99
C ASP A 114 -18.18 4.58 3.15
N PRO A 115 -19.15 5.48 2.87
CA PRO A 115 -19.97 6.08 3.91
C PRO A 115 -20.93 5.07 4.57
N ARG A 116 -21.19 3.92 3.94
CA ARG A 116 -22.10 2.89 4.46
C ARG A 116 -21.44 2.00 5.49
N THR A 117 -20.17 1.69 5.27
CA THR A 117 -19.42 0.71 6.08
C THR A 117 -18.36 1.36 6.97
N GLY A 118 -17.97 2.61 6.68
CA GLY A 118 -16.86 3.29 7.34
C GLY A 118 -15.49 2.72 6.97
N VAL A 119 -15.42 1.86 5.95
CA VAL A 119 -14.19 1.24 5.46
C VAL A 119 -13.53 2.17 4.45
N VAL A 120 -12.20 2.33 4.56
CA VAL A 120 -11.44 3.04 3.53
C VAL A 120 -11.02 2.05 2.46
N LEU A 121 -11.40 2.31 1.22
CA LEU A 121 -11.04 1.52 0.05
C LEU A 121 -9.82 2.17 -0.61
N LEU A 122 -8.72 1.44 -0.72
CA LEU A 122 -7.57 1.81 -1.53
C LEU A 122 -7.66 1.10 -2.87
N ARG A 123 -7.80 1.86 -3.95
CA ARG A 123 -7.86 1.33 -5.33
C ARG A 123 -6.53 1.56 -6.01
N ALA A 124 -5.77 0.48 -6.14
CA ALA A 124 -4.53 0.44 -6.89
C ALA A 124 -4.78 0.11 -8.36
N ARG A 125 -4.13 0.84 -9.26
CA ARG A 125 -4.09 0.55 -10.69
C ARG A 125 -2.68 0.74 -11.21
N TRP A 126 -2.26 -0.07 -12.17
CA TRP A 126 -0.96 0.04 -12.80
C TRP A 126 -1.03 -0.38 -14.27
N ASN A 127 -0.05 0.04 -15.05
CA ASN A 127 0.07 -0.43 -16.42
C ASN A 127 0.61 -1.86 -16.41
N GLU A 128 0.10 -2.75 -17.25
CA GLU A 128 0.74 -4.06 -17.39
C GLU A 128 2.21 -3.85 -17.81
N ALA A 129 3.12 -4.62 -17.21
CA ALA A 129 4.50 -4.61 -17.66
C ALA A 129 4.50 -5.04 -19.13
N ALA A 130 5.15 -4.27 -20.00
CA ALA A 130 5.37 -4.71 -21.39
C ALA A 130 6.09 -6.06 -21.32
N ALA A 131 5.42 -7.10 -21.83
CA ALA A 131 5.94 -8.46 -21.89
C ALA A 131 7.22 -8.55 -22.73
#